data_AF-A0A1Y1R2R5-F1
#
_entry.id   AF-A0A1Y1R2R5-F1
#
_cell.length_a   1.000
_cell.length_b   1.000
_cell.length_c   1.000
_cell.angle_alpha   90.00
_cell.angle_beta   90.00
_cell.angle_gamma   90.00
#
_symmetry.space_group_name_H-M   'P 1'
#
loop_
_entity.id
_entity.type
_entity.pdbx_description
1 polymer ?
#
loop_
_entity_poly.entity_id
_entity_poly.type
_entity_poly.pdbx_seq_one_letter_code
_entity_poly.pdbx_strand_id
1 'polypeptide(L)'
;MRYQLENCPFCGSIHIGSAGYLLSHRIQCRECGACGPKRKTHAMAREGWNHQSRELRFEKELESRQLLEHLNSFGSLPPPSAGAHEIPSHS
;
A
#
# COMPACT_ATOMS: atom_id res chain seq x y z
N MET A 1 1.06 -24.09 17.70
CA MET A 1 0.87 -22.72 17.16
C MET A 1 0.33 -22.82 15.74
N ARG A 2 -0.81 -22.19 15.42
CA ARG A 2 -1.33 -22.12 14.05
C ARG A 2 -0.66 -20.93 13.35
N TYR A 3 0.28 -21.18 12.45
CA TYR A 3 0.94 -20.13 11.67
C TYR A 3 -0.03 -19.58 10.62
N GLN A 4 -0.58 -18.40 10.89
CA GLN A 4 -1.55 -17.72 10.01
C GLN A 4 -0.81 -16.98 8.89
N LEU A 5 -1.39 -17.01 7.68
CA LEU A 5 -0.89 -16.26 6.52
C LEU A 5 -1.44 -14.83 6.54
N GLU A 6 -0.59 -13.86 6.21
CA GLU A 6 -1.01 -12.48 5.99
C GLU A 6 -1.98 -12.39 4.79
N ASN A 7 -2.98 -11.51 4.86
CA ASN A 7 -3.87 -11.28 3.71
C ASN A 7 -3.07 -10.69 2.54
N CYS A 8 -3.61 -10.88 1.33
CA CYS A 8 -2.99 -10.37 0.11
C CYS A 8 -2.73 -8.86 0.21
N PRO A 9 -1.48 -8.39 0.02
CA PRO A 9 -1.15 -6.97 0.14
C PRO A 9 -1.72 -6.13 -1.01
N PHE A 10 -2.18 -6.77 -2.09
CA PHE A 10 -2.71 -6.10 -3.28
C PHE A 10 -4.24 -5.91 -3.22
N CYS A 11 -4.98 -6.99 -2.93
CA CYS A 11 -6.45 -6.96 -2.92
C CYS A 11 -7.09 -7.13 -1.53
N GLY A 12 -6.29 -7.33 -0.47
CA GLY A 12 -6.77 -7.52 0.90
C GLY A 12 -7.42 -8.88 1.19
N SER A 13 -7.54 -9.76 0.19
CA SER A 13 -8.20 -11.06 0.34
C SER A 13 -7.48 -11.99 1.32
N ILE A 14 -8.29 -12.71 2.11
CA ILE A 14 -7.85 -13.80 3.01
C ILE A 14 -7.72 -15.15 2.28
N HIS A 15 -8.17 -15.25 1.02
CA HIS A 15 -8.13 -16.49 0.24
C HIS A 15 -6.72 -16.73 -0.30
N ILE A 16 -5.85 -17.23 0.57
CA ILE A 16 -4.45 -17.50 0.27
C ILE A 16 -4.24 -19.02 0.15
N GLY A 17 -3.70 -19.44 -0.98
CA GLY A 17 -3.33 -20.83 -1.25
C GLY A 17 -1.81 -21.02 -1.29
N SER A 18 -1.38 -22.26 -1.15
CA SER A 18 -0.03 -22.68 -1.51
C SER A 18 -0.05 -23.41 -2.85
N ALA A 19 0.94 -23.11 -3.69
CA ALA A 19 1.20 -23.81 -4.93
C ALA A 19 2.55 -24.52 -4.79
N GLY A 20 2.52 -25.86 -4.81
CA GLY A 20 3.70 -26.70 -4.84
C GLY A 20 4.10 -27.02 -6.28
N TYR A 21 5.38 -26.85 -6.58
CA TYR A 21 6.06 -27.35 -7.76
C TYR A 21 7.07 -28.41 -7.33
N LEU A 22 7.49 -29.28 -8.25
CA LEU A 22 8.35 -30.45 -7.98
C LEU A 22 9.55 -30.17 -7.06
N LEU A 23 10.14 -28.98 -7.10
CA LEU A 23 11.30 -28.58 -6.29
C LEU A 23 11.13 -27.23 -5.56
N SER A 24 9.92 -26.65 -5.55
CA SER A 24 9.71 -25.35 -4.90
C SER A 24 8.26 -25.13 -4.47
N HIS A 25 8.06 -24.36 -3.43
CA HIS A 25 6.77 -23.90 -2.95
C HIS A 25 6.66 -22.39 -3.14
N ARG A 26 5.46 -21.92 -3.44
CA ARG A 26 5.10 -20.51 -3.34
C ARG A 26 3.72 -20.37 -2.72
N ILE A 27 3.45 -19.19 -2.19
CA ILE A 27 2.12 -18.79 -1.75
C ILE A 27 1.49 -17.94 -2.85
N GLN A 28 0.18 -18.07 -3.06
CA GLN A 28 -0.55 -17.36 -4.09
C GLN A 28 -1.92 -16.91 -3.57
N CYS A 29 -2.31 -15.67 -3.87
CA CYS A 29 -3.68 -15.22 -3.65
C CYS A 29 -4.60 -15.85 -4.70
N ARG A 30 -5.71 -16.47 -4.25
CA ARG A 30 -6.69 -17.11 -5.14
C ARG A 30 -7.60 -16.11 -5.86
N GLU A 31 -7.71 -14.87 -5.35
CA GLU A 31 -8.55 -13.84 -5.95
C GLU A 31 -7.82 -13.10 -7.07
N CYS A 32 -6.68 -12.47 -6.78
CA CYS A 32 -5.96 -11.65 -7.75
C CYS A 32 -4.76 -12.35 -8.41
N GLY A 33 -4.47 -13.59 -8.02
CA GLY A 33 -3.36 -14.37 -8.59
C GLY A 33 -1.95 -13.93 -8.13
N ALA A 34 -1.84 -12.89 -7.28
CA ALA A 34 -0.56 -12.40 -6.77
C ALA A 34 0.26 -13.53 -6.12
N CYS A 35 1.55 -13.61 -6.48
CA CYS A 35 2.44 -14.69 -6.08
C CYS A 35 3.54 -14.19 -5.15
N GLY A 36 3.76 -14.94 -4.08
CA GLY A 36 4.92 -14.77 -3.22
C GLY A 36 6.19 -15.40 -3.81
N PRO A 37 7.32 -15.21 -3.12
CA PRO A 37 8.60 -15.70 -3.59
C PRO A 37 8.65 -17.24 -3.55
N LYS A 38 9.31 -17.84 -4.54
CA LYS A 38 9.56 -19.30 -4.58
C LYS A 38 10.57 -19.66 -3.49
N ARG A 39 10.29 -20.74 -2.74
CA ARG A 39 11.13 -21.23 -1.64
C ARG A 39 11.20 -22.75 -1.64
N LYS A 40 12.23 -23.31 -1.00
CA LYS A 40 12.46 -24.77 -0.99
C LYS A 40 11.42 -25.53 -0.17
N THR A 41 10.85 -24.92 0.86
CA THR A 41 9.85 -25.55 1.73
C THR A 41 8.60 -24.68 1.82
N HIS A 42 7.47 -25.32 2.12
CA HIS A 42 6.22 -24.60 2.38
C HIS A 42 6.34 -23.61 3.55
N ALA A 43 7.10 -23.95 4.60
CA ALA A 43 7.34 -23.05 5.72
C ALA A 43 8.04 -21.76 5.28
N MET A 44 9.15 -21.87 4.54
CA MET A 44 9.87 -20.71 4.02
C MET A 44 9.01 -19.89 3.04
N ALA A 45 8.17 -20.55 2.22
CA ALA A 45 7.26 -19.85 1.32
C ALA A 45 6.24 -18.99 2.07
N ARG A 46 5.70 -19.50 3.19
CA ARG A 46 4.81 -18.74 4.07
C ARG A 46 5.53 -17.57 4.74
N GLU A 47 6.71 -17.79 5.29
CA GLU A 47 7.50 -16.71 5.90
C GLU A 47 7.84 -15.62 4.89
N GLY A 48 8.26 -16.02 3.69
CA GLY A 48 8.53 -15.10 2.59
C GLY A 48 7.29 -14.30 2.16
N TRP A 49 6.12 -14.94 2.07
CA TRP A 49 4.86 -14.25 1.81
C TRP A 49 4.50 -13.24 2.90
N ASN A 50 4.58 -13.67 4.17
CA ASN A 50 4.22 -12.82 5.29
C ASN A 50 5.16 -11.62 5.42
N HIS A 51 6.46 -11.82 5.22
CA HIS A 51 7.44 -10.74 5.21
C HIS A 51 7.16 -9.74 4.08
N GLN A 52 7.06 -10.21 2.83
CA GLN A 52 6.77 -9.35 1.69
C GLN A 52 5.44 -8.62 1.83
N SER A 53 4.41 -9.28 2.36
CA SER A 53 3.10 -8.66 2.55
C SER A 53 3.14 -7.51 3.55
N ARG A 54 3.95 -7.64 4.61
CA ARG A 54 4.15 -6.56 5.59
C ARG A 54 4.96 -5.41 5.01
N GLU A 55 6.04 -5.70 4.28
CA GLU A 55 6.86 -4.67 3.63
C GLU A 55 6.01 -3.83 2.66
N LEU A 56 5.24 -4.48 1.79
CA LEU A 56 4.37 -3.78 0.83
C LEU A 56 3.29 -2.93 1.50
N ARG A 57 2.72 -3.39 2.62
CA ARG A 57 1.75 -2.61 3.38
C ARG A 57 2.39 -1.38 4.01
N PHE A 58 3.57 -1.56 4.63
CA PHE A 58 4.31 -0.48 5.23
C PHE A 58 4.71 0.58 4.20
N GLU A 59 5.18 0.16 3.02
CA GLU A 59 5.52 1.07 1.92
C GLU A 59 4.29 1.86 1.44
N LYS A 60 3.15 1.19 1.27
CA LYS A 60 1.88 1.84 0.90
C LYS A 60 1.40 2.83 1.96
N GLU A 61 1.53 2.50 3.25
CA GLU A 61 1.19 3.41 4.34
C GLU A 61 2.11 4.63 4.36
N LEU A 62 3.41 4.45 4.13
CA LEU A 62 4.36 5.55 4.05
C LEU A 62 4.07 6.47 2.86
N GLU A 63 3.85 5.91 1.68
CA GLU A 63 3.49 6.68 0.47
C GLU A 63 2.18 7.45 0.70
N SER A 64 1.16 6.80 1.29
CA SER A 64 -0.11 7.46 1.59
C SER A 64 0.07 8.64 2.55
N ARG A 65 0.94 8.52 3.57
CA ARG A 65 1.23 9.62 4.49
C ARG A 65 1.92 10.78 3.78
N GLN A 66 2.95 10.48 2.99
CA GLN A 66 3.66 11.50 2.21
C GLN A 66 2.72 12.24 1.24
N LEU A 67 1.81 11.52 0.59
CA LEU A 67 0.82 12.11 -0.30
C LEU A 67 -0.17 13.01 0.43
N LEU A 68 -0.65 12.59 1.62
CA LEU A 68 -1.52 13.43 2.46
C LEU A 68 -0.81 14.69 2.96
N GLU A 69 0.45 14.59 3.35
CA GLU A 69 1.28 15.74 3.75
C GLU A 69 1.45 16.72 2.57
N HIS A 70 1.68 16.21 1.37
CA HIS A 70 1.77 17.03 0.17
C HIS A 70 0.45 17.74 -0.16
N LEU A 71 -0.67 17.04 -0.12
CA LEU A 71 -2.00 17.63 -0.34
C LEU A 71 -2.32 18.73 0.69
N ASN A 72 -1.99 18.52 1.96
CA ASN A 72 -2.19 19.51 3.01
C ASN A 72 -1.31 20.75 2.82
N SER A 73 -0.10 20.58 2.25
CA SER A 73 0.78 21.70 1.91
C SER A 73 0.17 22.58 0.78
N PHE A 74 -0.50 21.99 -0.21
CA PHE A 74 -1.20 22.73 -1.27
C PHE A 74 -2.52 23.38 -0.81
N GLY A 75 -3.20 22.79 0.18
CA GLY A 75 -4.44 23.33 0.75
C GLY A 75 -4.27 24.60 1.60
N SER A 76 -3.04 25.07 1.81
CA SER A 76 -2.72 26.29 2.55
C SER A 76 -2.52 27.51 1.62
N LEU A 77 -3.24 27.57 0.49
CA LEU A 77 -3.31 28.81 -0.28
C LEU A 77 -4.03 29.86 0.59
N PRO A 78 -3.39 31.01 0.90
CA PRO A 78 -4.11 32.09 1.54
C PRO A 78 -5.31 32.47 0.65
N PRO A 79 -6.45 32.86 1.22
CA PRO A 79 -7.56 33.37 0.42
C PRO A 79 -7.02 34.49 -0.48
N PRO A 80 -7.48 34.58 -1.74
CA PRO A 80 -7.06 35.66 -2.62
C PRO A 80 -7.32 36.98 -1.88
N SER A 81 -6.24 37.69 -1.56
CA SER A 81 -6.32 39.00 -0.92
C SER A 81 -7.33 39.82 -1.69
N ALA A 82 -8.45 40.16 -1.05
CA ALA A 82 -9.45 41.03 -1.61
C ALA A 82 -8.73 42.31 -2.05
N GLY A 83 -8.59 42.48 -3.36
CA GLY A 83 -7.98 43.65 -3.95
C GLY A 83 -8.75 44.87 -3.45
N ALA A 84 -8.10 45.68 -2.63
CA ALA A 84 -8.52 47.03 -2.34
C ALA A 84 -8.43 47.81 -3.67
N HIS A 85 -9.51 47.82 -4.43
CA HIS A 85 -9.75 48.87 -5.42
C HIS A 85 -10.25 50.08 -4.66
N GLU A 86 -9.31 50.89 -4.18
CA GLU A 86 -9.60 52.27 -3.82
C GLU A 86 -10.14 52.96 -5.08
N ILE A 87 -11.41 53.33 -5.04
CA ILE A 87 -12.04 54.18 -6.06
C ILE A 87 -11.49 55.59 -5.81
N PRO A 88 -10.72 56.19 -6.73
CA PRO A 88 -10.38 57.60 -6.58
C PRO A 88 -11.63 58.43 -6.89
N SER A 89 -12.23 59.00 -5.83
CA SER A 89 -13.22 60.06 -5.93
C SER A 89 -12.54 61.30 -6.53
N HIS A 90 -12.73 61.52 -7.83
CA HIS A 90 -12.45 62.80 -8.47
C HIS A 90 -13.76 63.61 -8.53
N SER A 91 -13.73 64.72 -7.78
CA SER A 91 -14.44 66.02 -7.91
C SER A 91 -15.92 66.04 -8.28
#